data_AF-A0A2J8AI92-F1
#
_entry.id   AF-A0A2J8AI92-F1
#
_cell.length_a   1.000
_cell.length_b   1.000
_cell.length_c   1.000
_cell.angle_alpha   90.00
_cell.angle_beta   90.00
_cell.angle_gamma   90.00
#
_symmetry.space_group_name_H-M   'P 1'
#
loop_
_entity.id
_entity.type
_entity.pdbx_description
1 polymer ?
#
loop_
_entity_poly.entity_id
_entity_poly.type
_entity_poly.pdbx_seq_one_letter_code
_entity_poly.pdbx_strand_id
1 'polypeptide(L)'
;MAHQTQRPVARSPAWHVSLGIGLCAGLSIALACVALSQGNVGTGIGSSTRRRCLRSVQEPAAGRADAMEDPAALLQKCFNCDYDPAPSTFQGYLQARPASLFLAEVWWSRRVSGLPVTIFTMASMDRMKMLEAQCRSYRGPVVAAVYLALPVSANDSSPVGTDNPVHERALRDARARLKGLFDNMEASNEACELRLLLFTERTADRQIAAMMPTNALRNAAGLAAQTDLAAMLDADISVSASFSDVVADPDWVRGVHAHAHSSPPSLCILPAWEAHPNLTRNKALDATEKVLAARPDELYLQHLIGASAVGGRAYAVLYLLGARSTPYPTILHSQTTLGARQLIPAFPAAAATIPPLAPSKQDPGYDERFRGWCFDKIQHVESLARNWKYNMVVLPDAWVVHRWHPRAAIAALSKGAARSANATGEVDALLESFKQRDGSTVTAYTKYRSYVGKTIRHARKSMGKGNYQPQLNPQLKHCRAVLPWWQ
;
A
#
# COMPACT_ATOMS: atom_id res chain seq x y z
N MET A 1 36.57 -33.20 -52.39
CA MET A 1 36.92 -33.11 -50.95
C MET A 1 35.65 -32.65 -50.23
N ALA A 2 34.70 -33.56 -49.94
CA ALA A 2 34.53 -34.31 -48.68
C ALA A 2 34.38 -33.35 -47.47
N HIS A 3 33.31 -33.28 -46.67
CA HIS A 3 32.35 -34.30 -46.21
C HIS A 3 30.99 -33.71 -45.81
N GLN A 4 29.95 -34.55 -45.95
CA GLN A 4 28.59 -34.47 -45.40
C GLN A 4 28.55 -34.44 -43.86
N THR A 5 27.44 -33.96 -43.28
CA THR A 5 26.59 -34.78 -42.37
C THR A 5 25.20 -34.17 -42.15
N GLN A 6 24.18 -35.01 -42.38
CA GLN A 6 22.77 -34.77 -42.06
C GLN A 6 22.37 -35.52 -40.76
N ARG A 7 21.17 -35.18 -40.25
CA ARG A 7 20.18 -35.98 -39.46
C ARG A 7 20.21 -35.86 -37.92
N PRO A 8 19.13 -36.23 -37.20
CA PRO A 8 17.68 -36.09 -37.49
C PRO A 8 16.80 -35.76 -36.24
N VAL A 9 15.48 -35.68 -36.49
CA VAL A 9 14.31 -35.62 -35.59
C VAL A 9 13.99 -36.99 -34.94
N ALA A 10 13.54 -37.01 -33.66
CA ALA A 10 12.66 -38.04 -33.07
C ALA A 10 12.14 -37.58 -31.67
N ARG A 11 10.82 -37.39 -31.49
CA ARG A 11 9.80 -38.28 -30.85
C ARG A 11 9.80 -38.34 -29.30
N SER A 12 8.64 -38.01 -28.73
CA SER A 12 8.20 -38.25 -27.35
C SER A 12 8.06 -39.74 -27.00
N PRO A 13 7.91 -40.07 -25.70
CA PRO A 13 6.67 -40.74 -25.31
C PRO A 13 6.05 -40.25 -24.00
N ALA A 14 4.74 -40.44 -23.92
CA ALA A 14 3.88 -40.32 -22.75
C ALA A 14 4.06 -41.50 -21.80
N TRP A 15 3.82 -41.27 -20.50
CA TRP A 15 3.48 -42.32 -19.54
C TRP A 15 2.31 -41.85 -18.68
N HIS A 16 1.18 -42.54 -18.84
CA HIS A 16 0.06 -42.60 -17.92
C HIS A 16 0.35 -43.71 -16.90
N VAL A 17 0.16 -43.45 -15.61
CA VAL A 17 -0.22 -44.48 -14.62
C VAL A 17 -1.25 -43.87 -13.68
N SER A 18 -2.45 -44.44 -13.72
CA SER A 18 -3.52 -44.31 -12.71
C SER A 18 -3.49 -45.53 -11.78
N LEU A 19 -4.22 -45.44 -10.67
CA LEU A 19 -4.54 -46.41 -9.60
C LEU A 19 -3.82 -46.09 -8.28
N GLY A 20 -4.49 -46.03 -7.12
CA GLY A 20 -5.84 -46.46 -6.83
C GLY A 20 -6.32 -45.98 -5.46
N ILE A 21 -7.61 -46.24 -5.28
CA ILE A 21 -8.50 -45.92 -4.17
C ILE A 21 -8.14 -46.73 -2.92
N GLY A 22 -8.30 -46.12 -1.74
CA GLY A 22 -8.28 -46.80 -0.44
C GLY A 22 -9.11 -46.03 0.58
N LEU A 23 -10.39 -46.39 0.68
CA LEU A 23 -11.31 -46.07 1.78
C LEU A 23 -10.87 -46.80 3.06
N CYS A 24 -11.03 -46.16 4.23
CA CYS A 24 -11.84 -46.69 5.34
C CYS A 24 -11.87 -45.76 6.57
N ALA A 25 -13.08 -45.63 7.12
CA ALA A 25 -13.54 -45.38 8.51
C ALA A 25 -12.61 -44.66 9.50
N GLY A 26 -13.04 -43.67 10.29
CA GLY A 26 -14.33 -43.48 10.94
C GLY A 26 -14.09 -43.47 12.45
N LEU A 27 -14.36 -42.34 13.13
CA LEU A 27 -14.66 -42.33 14.57
C LEU A 27 -15.31 -40.99 14.97
N SER A 28 -16.55 -41.07 15.43
CA SER A 28 -17.29 -40.02 16.12
C SER A 28 -17.09 -40.17 17.62
N ILE A 29 -16.78 -39.10 18.35
CA ILE A 29 -17.08 -38.97 19.79
C ILE A 29 -17.58 -37.55 20.04
N ALA A 30 -18.69 -37.48 20.78
CA ALA A 30 -19.38 -36.27 21.20
C ALA A 30 -19.21 -36.04 22.72
N LEU A 31 -19.44 -34.79 23.13
CA LEU A 31 -19.68 -34.25 24.49
C LEU A 31 -18.58 -34.36 25.57
N ALA A 32 -18.22 -33.19 26.12
CA ALA A 32 -18.61 -32.81 27.49
C ALA A 32 -18.22 -31.35 27.80
N CYS A 33 -19.22 -30.55 28.18
CA CYS A 33 -19.03 -29.31 28.96
C CYS A 33 -18.68 -29.69 30.40
N VAL A 34 -17.64 -29.07 30.96
CA VAL A 34 -17.47 -28.96 32.42
C VAL A 34 -17.05 -27.53 32.73
N ALA A 35 -17.95 -26.84 33.42
CA ALA A 35 -17.68 -25.60 34.12
C ALA A 35 -16.96 -25.92 35.43
N LEU A 36 -15.86 -25.21 35.72
CA LEU A 36 -15.32 -25.10 37.06
C LEU A 36 -14.96 -23.65 37.33
N SER A 37 -15.81 -23.02 38.15
CA SER A 37 -15.49 -21.85 38.94
C SER A 37 -14.63 -22.26 40.12
N GLN A 38 -13.54 -21.54 40.40
CA GLN A 38 -12.98 -21.06 41.70
C GLN A 38 -11.83 -20.12 41.28
N GLY A 39 -11.66 -18.86 41.70
CA GLY A 39 -11.86 -18.29 43.02
C GLY A 39 -10.51 -18.18 43.72
N ASN A 40 -9.74 -17.10 43.49
CA ASN A 40 -8.98 -16.37 44.53
C ASN A 40 -8.16 -15.18 44.01
N VAL A 41 -8.43 -14.01 44.63
CA VAL A 41 -7.50 -13.10 45.34
C VAL A 41 -6.05 -13.06 44.81
N GLY A 42 -5.43 -11.96 44.39
CA GLY A 42 -5.64 -10.54 44.66
C GLY A 42 -4.29 -9.93 45.07
N THR A 43 -3.62 -9.21 44.16
CA THR A 43 -2.55 -8.19 44.37
C THR A 43 -2.19 -7.69 42.96
N GLY A 44 -2.37 -6.44 42.55
CA GLY A 44 -1.62 -5.29 43.02
C GLY A 44 -1.30 -4.40 41.81
N ILE A 45 -2.13 -3.37 41.63
CA ILE A 45 -1.81 -2.00 41.21
C ILE A 45 -0.85 -1.82 40.02
N GLY A 46 -1.45 -1.42 38.89
CA GLY A 46 -0.77 -0.86 37.73
C GLY A 46 -1.76 -0.47 36.63
N SER A 47 -2.93 0.10 36.99
CA SER A 47 -3.91 0.55 36.00
C SER A 47 -3.40 1.80 35.28
N SER A 48 -2.80 1.59 34.11
CA SER A 48 -2.63 2.64 33.10
C SER A 48 -4.01 3.23 32.80
N THR A 49 -4.28 4.42 33.33
CA THR A 49 -5.43 5.24 32.97
C THR A 49 -5.31 5.66 31.51
N ARG A 50 -5.76 4.80 30.59
CA ARG A 50 -6.18 5.23 29.26
C ARG A 50 -7.36 6.17 29.45
N ARG A 51 -7.12 7.48 29.41
CA ARG A 51 -8.18 8.48 29.30
C ARG A 51 -8.91 8.21 27.98
N ARG A 52 -10.08 7.56 28.04
CA ARG A 52 -11.02 7.50 26.91
C ARG A 52 -11.32 8.94 26.49
N CYS A 53 -11.06 9.34 25.24
CA CYS A 53 -11.51 10.64 24.70
C CYS A 53 -13.04 10.77 24.63
N LEU A 54 -13.81 9.74 25.02
CA LEU A 54 -15.26 9.78 25.01
C LEU A 54 -15.79 10.13 26.39
N ARG A 55 -15.96 11.43 26.64
CA ARG A 55 -17.00 11.98 27.55
C ARG A 55 -17.17 13.51 27.38
N SER A 56 -17.54 13.95 26.17
CA SER A 56 -18.36 15.17 25.98
C SER A 56 -18.85 15.27 24.53
N VAL A 57 -19.64 14.29 24.08
CA VAL A 57 -20.62 14.58 23.03
C VAL A 57 -21.91 14.84 23.79
N GLN A 58 -22.10 16.10 24.21
CA GLN A 58 -23.43 16.57 24.60
C GLN A 58 -24.30 16.50 23.35
N GLU A 59 -25.50 15.95 23.47
CA GLU A 59 -26.53 16.07 22.44
C GLU A 59 -26.67 17.55 22.06
N PRO A 60 -26.58 17.91 20.76
CA PRO A 60 -26.70 19.30 20.37
C PRO A 60 -28.13 19.75 20.64
N ALA A 61 -28.27 20.75 21.51
CA ALA A 61 -29.48 21.52 21.62
C ALA A 61 -29.81 22.10 20.23
N ALA A 62 -30.97 21.75 19.70
CA ALA A 62 -31.45 22.20 18.41
C ALA A 62 -31.48 23.73 18.35
N GLY A 63 -30.55 24.35 17.62
CA GLY A 63 -30.59 25.78 17.39
C GLY A 63 -29.26 26.45 17.10
N ARG A 64 -28.60 26.10 15.99
CA ARG A 64 -27.79 26.99 15.13
C ARG A 64 -27.32 26.19 13.92
N ALA A 65 -27.23 26.83 12.76
CA ALA A 65 -26.56 26.25 11.60
C ALA A 65 -25.08 26.10 11.98
N ASP A 66 -24.72 24.92 12.50
CA ASP A 66 -23.39 24.62 13.01
C ASP A 66 -22.37 24.82 11.89
N ALA A 67 -21.37 25.67 12.15
CA ALA A 67 -20.19 25.74 11.32
C ALA A 67 -19.59 24.32 11.28
N MET A 68 -19.69 23.66 10.12
CA MET A 68 -19.17 22.31 9.93
C MET A 68 -17.71 22.30 10.39
N GLU A 69 -17.41 21.51 11.43
CA GLU A 69 -16.08 21.44 12.05
C GLU A 69 -15.05 21.15 10.96
N ASP A 70 -13.94 21.91 10.95
CA ASP A 70 -12.89 21.81 9.92
C ASP A 70 -12.44 20.35 9.74
N PRO A 71 -12.59 19.75 8.53
CA PRO A 71 -12.19 18.36 8.27
C PRO A 71 -10.74 18.05 8.67
N ALA A 72 -9.84 19.03 8.53
CA ALA A 72 -8.45 18.88 8.93
C ALA A 72 -8.31 18.70 10.45
N ALA A 73 -8.95 19.58 11.22
CA ALA A 73 -8.96 19.54 12.68
C ALA A 73 -9.66 18.27 13.20
N LEU A 74 -10.78 17.88 12.60
CA LEU A 74 -11.51 16.65 12.92
C LEU A 74 -10.62 15.41 12.74
N LEU A 75 -9.97 15.28 11.58
CA LEU A 75 -9.08 14.16 11.28
C LEU A 75 -7.90 14.11 12.26
N GLN A 76 -7.25 15.25 12.51
CA GLN A 76 -6.10 15.32 13.41
C GLN A 76 -6.47 14.95 14.85
N LYS A 77 -7.55 15.54 15.37
CA LYS A 77 -8.10 15.24 16.71
C LYS A 77 -8.46 13.78 16.85
N CYS A 78 -9.14 13.23 15.85
CA CYS A 78 -9.54 11.83 15.83
C CYS A 78 -8.31 10.91 15.86
N PHE A 79 -7.38 11.10 14.93
CA PHE A 79 -6.26 10.18 14.77
C PHE A 79 -5.36 10.17 16.00
N ASN A 80 -5.15 11.34 16.61
CA ASN A 80 -4.29 11.47 17.78
C ASN A 80 -4.96 11.08 19.11
N CYS A 81 -6.27 10.79 19.13
CA CYS A 81 -6.97 10.43 20.35
C CYS A 81 -6.40 9.16 21.03
N ASP A 82 -6.10 8.13 20.23
CA ASP A 82 -5.55 6.86 20.71
C ASP A 82 -4.02 6.74 20.45
N TYR A 83 -3.32 7.88 20.35
CA TYR A 83 -1.87 7.89 20.13
C TYR A 83 -1.12 7.30 21.33
N ASP A 84 -0.24 6.33 21.06
CA ASP A 84 0.69 5.76 22.05
C ASP A 84 2.05 6.46 21.95
N PRO A 85 2.46 7.27 22.94
CA PRO A 85 3.74 7.98 22.87
C PRO A 85 4.94 7.05 22.96
N ALA A 86 4.79 5.78 23.34
CA ALA A 86 5.91 4.87 23.48
C ALA A 86 6.67 4.70 22.14
N PRO A 87 8.01 4.79 22.15
CA PRO A 87 8.80 4.62 20.95
C PRO A 87 8.61 3.24 20.31
N SER A 88 8.46 3.22 18.99
CA SER A 88 8.52 2.00 18.20
C SER A 88 9.91 1.39 18.27
N THR A 89 9.97 0.07 18.40
CA THR A 89 11.21 -0.71 18.41
C THR A 89 11.16 -1.79 17.33
N PHE A 90 12.31 -2.17 16.80
CA PHE A 90 12.41 -3.30 15.86
C PHE A 90 11.94 -4.60 16.50
N GLN A 91 12.26 -4.83 17.77
CA GLN A 91 11.79 -6.01 18.50
C GLN A 91 10.27 -6.00 18.70
N GLY A 92 9.67 -4.85 19.01
CA GLY A 92 8.21 -4.69 19.09
C GLY A 92 7.54 -4.97 17.74
N TYR A 93 8.13 -4.49 16.64
CA TYR A 93 7.66 -4.81 15.29
C TYR A 93 7.67 -6.32 15.01
N LEU A 94 8.75 -7.04 15.36
CA LEU A 94 8.83 -8.50 15.20
C LEU A 94 7.82 -9.26 16.09
N GLN A 95 7.28 -8.60 17.11
CA GLN A 95 6.20 -9.09 17.97
C GLN A 95 4.80 -8.62 17.51
N ALA A 96 4.70 -8.10 16.29
CA ALA A 96 3.47 -7.55 15.72
C ALA A 96 2.85 -6.40 16.52
N ARG A 97 3.66 -5.59 17.22
CA ARG A 97 3.19 -4.33 17.80
C ARG A 97 2.80 -3.37 16.66
N PRO A 98 1.60 -2.75 16.69
CA PRO A 98 1.21 -1.74 15.72
C PRO A 98 2.19 -0.57 15.68
N ALA A 99 2.29 0.10 14.52
CA ALA A 99 3.01 1.37 14.43
C ALA A 99 2.28 2.43 15.28
N SER A 100 3.04 3.27 15.97
CA SER A 100 2.47 4.41 16.69
C SER A 100 2.77 5.70 15.95
N LEU A 101 1.80 6.12 15.13
CA LEU A 101 1.88 7.32 14.33
C LEU A 101 1.20 8.49 15.06
N PHE A 102 1.87 9.63 15.06
CA PHE A 102 1.30 10.91 15.48
C PHE A 102 1.07 11.80 14.26
N LEU A 103 -0.16 12.28 14.06
CA LEU A 103 -0.51 13.21 12.99
C LEU A 103 -0.15 14.63 13.42
N ALA A 104 1.03 15.07 13.00
CA ALA A 104 1.64 16.32 13.45
C ALA A 104 1.04 17.57 12.77
N GLU A 105 0.59 17.43 11.52
CA GLU A 105 0.04 18.53 10.73
C GLU A 105 -0.90 18.01 9.64
N VAL A 106 -1.95 18.77 9.33
CA VAL A 106 -2.87 18.50 8.23
C VAL A 106 -3.03 19.77 7.40
N TRP A 107 -2.72 19.69 6.11
CA TRP A 107 -3.07 20.72 5.14
C TRP A 107 -4.16 20.21 4.22
N TRP A 108 -5.27 20.93 4.18
CA TRP A 108 -6.47 20.53 3.44
C TRP A 108 -6.76 21.57 2.36
N SER A 109 -6.75 21.15 1.09
CA SER A 109 -7.02 22.04 -0.04
C SER A 109 -8.36 22.76 0.14
N ARG A 110 -8.39 24.05 -0.19
CA ARG A 110 -9.66 24.81 -0.26
C ARG A 110 -10.38 24.63 -1.59
N ARG A 111 -9.72 23.99 -2.55
CA ARG A 111 -10.28 23.73 -3.87
C ARG A 111 -11.24 22.55 -3.79
N VAL A 112 -12.21 22.56 -4.71
CA VAL A 112 -13.15 21.47 -4.88
C VAL A 112 -13.10 21.09 -6.35
N SER A 113 -12.48 19.95 -6.63
CA SER A 113 -12.29 19.47 -8.00
C SER A 113 -13.56 18.91 -8.63
N GLY A 114 -14.49 18.40 -7.81
CA GLY A 114 -15.72 17.75 -8.26
C GLY A 114 -15.50 16.35 -8.88
N LEU A 115 -14.27 15.87 -8.97
CA LEU A 115 -13.98 14.54 -9.53
C LEU A 115 -14.29 13.45 -8.50
N PRO A 116 -14.91 12.33 -8.91
CA PRO A 116 -15.50 11.34 -8.00
C PRO A 116 -14.50 10.29 -7.50
N VAL A 117 -13.20 10.47 -7.77
CA VAL A 117 -12.16 9.49 -7.42
C VAL A 117 -11.08 10.16 -6.59
N THR A 118 -10.80 9.66 -5.39
CA THR A 118 -9.65 10.11 -4.59
C THR A 118 -8.47 9.20 -4.88
N ILE A 119 -7.33 9.77 -5.28
CA ILE A 119 -6.06 9.05 -5.22
C ILE A 119 -5.49 9.23 -3.82
N PHE A 120 -5.11 8.15 -3.14
CA PHE A 120 -4.39 8.26 -1.88
C PHE A 120 -3.05 7.56 -1.94
N THR A 121 -2.07 8.13 -1.25
CA THR A 121 -0.69 7.69 -1.30
C THR A 121 0.01 7.84 0.05
N MET A 122 1.19 7.25 0.13
CA MET A 122 2.15 7.46 1.20
C MET A 122 3.52 7.79 0.62
N ALA A 123 4.29 8.58 1.35
CA ALA A 123 5.62 9.00 0.93
C ALA A 123 6.53 9.21 2.13
N SER A 124 7.82 8.96 1.94
CA SER A 124 8.86 9.49 2.83
C SER A 124 9.28 10.89 2.39
N MET A 125 9.94 11.65 3.28
CA MET A 125 10.37 13.04 3.01
C MET A 125 11.32 13.20 1.79
N ASP A 126 11.99 12.14 1.34
CA ASP A 126 12.81 12.13 0.11
C ASP A 126 11.99 11.99 -1.17
N ARG A 127 10.71 11.64 -1.07
CA ARG A 127 9.80 11.37 -2.20
C ARG A 127 8.87 12.50 -2.57
N MET A 128 9.05 13.68 -1.96
CA MET A 128 8.21 14.85 -2.22
C MET A 128 8.14 15.23 -3.71
N LYS A 129 9.24 15.11 -4.47
CA LYS A 129 9.22 15.40 -5.91
C LYS A 129 8.34 14.44 -6.71
N MET A 130 8.23 13.18 -6.25
CA MET A 130 7.35 12.20 -6.89
C MET A 130 5.89 12.49 -6.54
N LEU A 131 5.62 12.84 -5.27
CA LEU A 131 4.31 13.30 -4.83
C LEU A 131 3.84 14.54 -5.61
N GLU A 132 4.72 15.53 -5.80
CA GLU A 132 4.43 16.71 -6.63
C GLU A 132 4.06 16.31 -8.07
N ALA A 133 4.81 15.39 -8.67
CA ALA A 133 4.52 14.91 -10.02
C ALA A 133 3.21 14.11 -10.10
N GLN A 134 2.87 13.32 -9.07
CA GLN A 134 1.60 12.62 -8.97
C GLN A 134 0.44 13.63 -8.89
N CYS A 135 0.55 14.64 -8.03
CA CYS A 135 -0.46 15.70 -7.90
C CYS A 135 -0.63 16.51 -9.20
N ARG A 136 0.44 16.74 -9.97
CA ARG A 136 0.35 17.39 -11.28
C ARG A 136 -0.25 16.50 -12.37
N SER A 137 -0.25 15.18 -12.19
CA SER A 137 -0.84 14.26 -13.18
C SER A 137 -2.35 14.08 -13.03
N TYR A 138 -2.94 14.54 -11.93
CA TYR A 138 -4.36 14.35 -11.63
C TYR A 138 -5.01 15.63 -11.11
N ARG A 139 -6.14 16.05 -11.68
CA ARG A 139 -6.84 17.29 -11.28
C ARG A 139 -7.80 17.11 -10.10
N GLY A 140 -8.05 15.86 -9.68
CA GLY A 140 -9.01 15.54 -8.61
C GLY A 140 -8.39 15.51 -7.21
N PRO A 141 -9.10 14.93 -6.23
CA PRO A 141 -8.61 14.80 -4.87
C PRO A 141 -7.41 13.86 -4.78
N VAL A 142 -6.31 14.33 -4.17
CA VAL A 142 -5.16 13.50 -3.81
C VAL A 142 -4.89 13.62 -2.33
N VAL A 143 -4.82 12.49 -1.63
CA VAL A 143 -4.38 12.43 -0.23
C VAL A 143 -2.97 11.88 -0.15
N ALA A 144 -2.08 12.53 0.59
CA ALA A 144 -0.74 12.03 0.83
C ALA A 144 -0.39 11.99 2.32
N ALA A 145 -0.10 10.79 2.83
CA ALA A 145 0.50 10.61 4.15
C ALA A 145 2.03 10.61 4.05
N VAL A 146 2.65 11.67 4.54
CA VAL A 146 4.10 11.85 4.53
C VAL A 146 4.70 11.48 5.88
N TYR A 147 5.74 10.63 5.87
CA TYR A 147 6.35 10.05 7.06
C TYR A 147 7.68 10.70 7.43
N LEU A 148 7.82 11.01 8.71
CA LEU A 148 9.07 11.46 9.36
C LEU A 148 9.38 10.59 10.59
N ALA A 149 10.48 9.85 10.56
CA ALA A 149 11.00 9.16 11.74
C ALA A 149 11.69 10.15 12.68
N LEU A 150 11.43 10.04 13.99
CA LEU A 150 12.06 10.82 15.05
C LEU A 150 12.84 9.87 15.99
N PRO A 151 14.16 9.69 15.77
CA PRO A 151 14.98 8.82 16.61
C PRO A 151 15.04 9.31 18.06
N VAL A 152 14.70 8.45 19.01
CA VAL A 152 14.66 8.71 20.46
C VAL A 152 15.39 7.63 21.23
N SER A 153 15.70 7.86 22.51
CA SER A 153 16.13 6.78 23.41
C SER A 153 14.96 5.83 23.68
N ALA A 154 15.23 4.53 23.84
CA ALA A 154 14.19 3.52 24.11
C ALA A 154 13.37 3.81 25.38
N ASN A 155 13.94 4.53 26.35
CA ASN A 155 13.29 4.89 27.60
C ASN A 155 12.58 6.26 27.55
N ASP A 156 12.64 6.96 26.43
CA ASP A 156 12.02 8.27 26.28
C ASP A 156 10.50 8.11 26.06
N SER A 157 9.70 8.41 27.08
CA SER A 157 8.23 8.37 27.02
C SER A 157 7.60 9.76 26.79
N SER A 158 8.43 10.78 26.57
CA SER A 158 7.98 12.16 26.44
C SER A 158 7.13 12.33 25.16
N PRO A 159 6.03 13.11 25.19
CA PRO A 159 5.21 13.37 24.01
C PRO A 159 6.02 13.91 22.81
N VAL A 160 5.49 13.73 21.59
CA VAL A 160 6.08 14.37 20.41
C VAL A 160 6.10 15.89 20.61
N GLY A 161 7.28 16.49 20.46
CA GLY A 161 7.49 17.92 20.61
C GLY A 161 7.85 18.40 22.03
N THR A 162 8.16 17.49 22.95
CA THR A 162 8.75 17.89 24.23
C THR A 162 10.26 18.02 24.12
N ASP A 163 10.74 19.26 24.19
CA ASP A 163 12.10 19.71 24.54
C ASP A 163 13.33 19.08 23.84
N ASN A 164 13.17 18.27 22.79
CA ASN A 164 14.28 17.81 21.97
C ASN A 164 14.52 18.79 20.81
N PRO A 165 15.60 19.61 20.84
CA PRO A 165 15.81 20.64 19.83
C PRO A 165 16.06 20.07 18.43
N VAL A 166 16.54 18.82 18.34
CA VAL A 166 16.79 18.14 17.07
C VAL A 166 15.47 17.71 16.43
N HIS A 167 14.53 17.15 17.21
CA HIS A 167 13.21 16.80 16.69
C HIS A 167 12.41 18.02 16.29
N GLU A 168 12.46 19.06 17.12
CA GLU A 168 11.81 20.33 16.83
C GLU A 168 12.35 20.97 15.54
N ARG A 169 13.66 20.90 15.31
CA ARG A 169 14.26 21.34 14.04
C ARG A 169 13.78 20.49 12.87
N ALA A 170 13.86 19.16 12.98
CA ALA A 170 13.45 18.25 11.91
C ALA A 170 11.96 18.43 11.55
N LEU A 171 11.11 18.62 12.54
CA LEU A 171 9.68 18.85 12.36
C LEU A 171 9.40 20.22 11.74
N ARG A 172 10.09 21.28 12.17
CA ARG A 172 10.01 22.60 11.51
C ARG A 172 10.44 22.55 10.05
N ASP A 173 11.56 21.89 9.75
CA ASP A 173 12.07 21.75 8.38
C ASP A 173 11.10 20.94 7.51
N ALA A 174 10.53 19.87 8.06
CA ALA A 174 9.51 19.07 7.37
C ALA A 174 8.24 19.87 7.10
N ARG A 175 7.73 20.61 8.10
CA ARG A 175 6.57 21.50 7.96
C ARG A 175 6.81 22.55 6.89
N ALA A 176 7.95 23.23 6.91
CA ALA A 176 8.27 24.27 5.93
C ALA A 176 8.30 23.71 4.50
N ARG A 177 8.93 22.54 4.29
CA ARG A 177 9.02 21.89 2.98
C ARG A 177 7.65 21.43 2.46
N LEU A 178 6.85 20.82 3.32
CA LEU A 178 5.53 20.31 2.95
C LEU A 178 4.52 21.43 2.74
N LYS A 179 4.58 22.49 3.57
CA LYS A 179 3.78 23.71 3.36
C LYS A 179 4.12 24.35 2.02
N GLY A 180 5.40 24.45 1.67
CA GLY A 180 5.81 24.97 0.36
C GLY A 180 5.27 24.13 -0.81
N LEU A 181 5.31 22.80 -0.70
CA LEU A 181 4.69 21.92 -1.70
C LEU A 181 3.17 22.15 -1.79
N PHE A 182 2.49 22.18 -0.65
CA PHE A 182 1.05 22.41 -0.59
C PHE A 182 0.65 23.74 -1.21
N ASP A 183 1.32 24.83 -0.84
CA ASP A 183 1.06 26.18 -1.37
C ASP A 183 1.27 26.25 -2.88
N ASN A 184 2.31 25.57 -3.39
CA ASN A 184 2.55 25.49 -4.83
C ASN A 184 1.43 24.74 -5.57
N MET A 185 0.87 23.68 -4.97
CA MET A 185 -0.26 22.96 -5.58
C MET A 185 -1.54 23.78 -5.49
N GLU A 186 -1.81 24.45 -4.37
CA GLU A 186 -2.97 25.33 -4.21
C GLU A 186 -2.97 26.52 -5.18
N ALA A 187 -1.80 27.04 -5.53
CA ALA A 187 -1.66 28.15 -6.48
C ALA A 187 -1.89 27.74 -7.96
N SER A 188 -1.91 26.44 -8.27
CA SER A 188 -2.00 25.92 -9.64
C SER A 188 -3.35 25.28 -9.91
N ASN A 189 -4.16 25.88 -10.78
CA ASN A 189 -5.47 25.32 -11.18
C ASN A 189 -5.37 23.97 -11.91
N GLU A 190 -4.21 23.65 -12.48
CA GLU A 190 -3.95 22.38 -13.18
C GLU A 190 -3.45 21.27 -12.25
N ALA A 191 -3.17 21.57 -10.97
CA ALA A 191 -2.72 20.59 -9.99
C ALA A 191 -3.90 20.00 -9.19
N CYS A 192 -3.68 18.85 -8.57
CA CYS A 192 -4.66 18.14 -7.74
C CYS A 192 -5.19 18.94 -6.54
N GLU A 193 -6.42 18.66 -6.13
CA GLU A 193 -6.95 19.03 -4.81
C GLU A 193 -6.20 18.24 -3.72
N LEU A 194 -5.10 18.82 -3.20
CA LEU A 194 -4.18 18.12 -2.31
C LEU A 194 -4.65 18.12 -0.85
N ARG A 195 -4.61 16.96 -0.20
CA ARG A 195 -4.75 16.78 1.26
C ARG A 195 -3.46 16.17 1.77
N LEU A 196 -2.66 16.95 2.47
CA LEU A 196 -1.31 16.59 2.86
C LEU A 196 -1.24 16.36 4.38
N LEU A 197 -0.83 15.16 4.78
CA LEU A 197 -0.82 14.73 6.18
C LEU A 197 0.64 14.47 6.60
N LEU A 198 1.16 15.18 7.59
CA LEU A 198 2.49 14.92 8.15
C LEU A 198 2.38 14.00 9.37
N PHE A 199 2.85 12.76 9.21
CA PHE A 199 2.95 11.79 10.28
C PHE A 199 4.37 11.70 10.81
N THR A 200 4.47 11.61 12.13
CA THR A 200 5.72 11.33 12.84
C THR A 200 5.64 10.00 13.58
N GLU A 201 6.76 9.30 13.68
CA GLU A 201 6.89 8.11 14.52
C GLU A 201 8.15 8.25 15.37
N ARG A 202 8.01 8.03 16.68
CA ARG A 202 9.15 7.95 17.59
C ARG A 202 9.80 6.59 17.45
N THR A 203 11.08 6.55 17.09
CA THR A 203 11.80 5.29 16.81
C THR A 203 12.97 5.11 17.77
N ALA A 204 13.00 4.01 18.52
CA ALA A 204 14.04 3.74 19.51
C ALA A 204 15.34 3.20 18.92
N ASP A 205 15.28 2.66 17.70
CA ASP A 205 16.42 2.02 17.05
C ASP A 205 16.49 2.36 15.56
N ARG A 206 17.70 2.23 14.99
CA ARG A 206 17.95 2.61 13.59
C ARG A 206 17.28 1.64 12.61
N GLN A 207 17.04 0.40 13.01
CA GLN A 207 16.39 -0.61 12.18
C GLN A 207 14.94 -0.21 11.88
N ILE A 208 14.16 0.14 12.92
CA ILE A 208 12.77 0.55 12.72
C ILE A 208 12.67 1.91 12.02
N ALA A 209 13.61 2.83 12.26
CA ALA A 209 13.71 4.09 11.55
C ALA A 209 13.97 3.91 10.04
N ALA A 210 14.77 2.90 9.65
CA ALA A 210 15.08 2.55 8.26
C ALA A 210 13.92 1.83 7.53
N MET A 211 12.80 1.56 8.20
CA MET A 211 11.64 0.92 7.60
C MET A 211 10.43 1.82 7.79
N MET A 212 9.83 2.33 6.72
CA MET A 212 8.60 3.13 6.83
C MET A 212 7.37 2.23 7.14
N PRO A 213 6.43 2.64 8.02
CA PRO A 213 5.17 1.93 8.30
C PRO A 213 4.16 2.04 7.14
N THR A 214 4.54 1.52 5.97
CA THR A 214 3.86 1.66 4.68
C THR A 214 2.35 1.43 4.75
N ASN A 215 1.91 0.30 5.31
CA ASN A 215 0.48 -0.04 5.35
C ASN A 215 -0.32 0.82 6.35
N ALA A 216 0.29 1.20 7.49
CA ALA A 216 -0.36 2.12 8.43
C ALA A 216 -0.56 3.51 7.80
N LEU A 217 0.41 3.98 7.02
CA LEU A 217 0.30 5.25 6.28
C LEU A 217 -0.72 5.18 5.15
N ARG A 218 -0.82 4.07 4.41
CA ARG A 218 -1.88 3.86 3.40
C ARG A 218 -3.26 3.93 4.04
N ASN A 219 -3.45 3.21 5.16
CA ASN A 219 -4.68 3.25 5.93
C ASN A 219 -5.02 4.68 6.42
N ALA A 220 -4.02 5.39 6.95
CA ALA A 220 -4.20 6.75 7.44
C ALA A 220 -4.52 7.76 6.32
N ALA A 221 -3.87 7.66 5.16
CA ALA A 221 -4.22 8.44 3.98
C ALA A 221 -5.65 8.13 3.51
N GLY A 222 -6.04 6.86 3.52
CA GLY A 222 -7.41 6.45 3.21
C GLY A 222 -8.46 7.17 4.05
N LEU A 223 -8.19 7.45 5.34
CA LEU A 223 -9.14 8.18 6.20
C LEU A 223 -9.53 9.55 5.67
N ALA A 224 -8.66 10.24 4.94
CA ALA A 224 -8.96 11.56 4.38
C ALA A 224 -9.55 11.49 2.97
N ALA A 225 -9.79 10.30 2.42
CA ALA A 225 -10.55 10.16 1.18
C ALA A 225 -12.04 10.39 1.46
N GLN A 226 -12.66 11.32 0.73
CA GLN A 226 -14.08 11.69 0.89
C GLN A 226 -14.96 11.30 -0.29
N THR A 227 -14.35 10.77 -1.35
CA THR A 227 -15.11 10.22 -2.48
C THR A 227 -15.45 8.75 -2.21
N ASP A 228 -16.50 8.27 -2.86
CA ASP A 228 -16.87 6.85 -2.74
C ASP A 228 -15.83 5.94 -3.40
N LEU A 229 -15.34 6.31 -4.60
CA LEU A 229 -14.26 5.60 -5.27
C LEU A 229 -12.90 6.14 -4.81
N ALA A 230 -12.00 5.25 -4.39
CA ALA A 230 -10.63 5.62 -4.05
C ALA A 230 -9.62 4.65 -4.67
N ALA A 231 -8.44 5.18 -5.04
CA ALA A 231 -7.32 4.41 -5.56
C ALA A 231 -6.05 4.62 -4.73
N MET A 232 -5.48 3.51 -4.24
CA MET A 232 -4.15 3.54 -3.65
C MET A 232 -3.08 3.53 -4.73
N LEU A 233 -2.28 4.59 -4.81
CA LEU A 233 -1.11 4.68 -5.67
C LEU A 233 0.13 4.94 -4.83
N ASP A 234 1.23 4.23 -5.09
CA ASP A 234 2.53 4.60 -4.52
C ASP A 234 2.93 5.99 -5.09
N ALA A 235 3.65 6.83 -4.33
CA ALA A 235 3.91 8.22 -4.72
C ALA A 235 4.77 8.36 -5.99
N ASP A 236 5.42 7.28 -6.42
CA ASP A 236 6.19 7.15 -7.65
C ASP A 236 5.33 6.71 -8.85
N ILE A 237 4.01 6.67 -8.71
CA ILE A 237 3.09 6.33 -9.79
C ILE A 237 2.24 7.54 -10.17
N SER A 238 2.26 7.87 -11.45
CA SER A 238 1.40 8.91 -12.04
C SER A 238 0.30 8.28 -12.89
N VAL A 239 -0.83 8.97 -13.01
CA VAL A 239 -1.92 8.57 -13.91
C VAL A 239 -1.71 9.17 -15.29
N SER A 240 -2.27 8.54 -16.33
CA SER A 240 -2.26 9.07 -17.70
C SER A 240 -2.94 10.44 -17.78
N ALA A 241 -2.55 11.26 -18.75
CA ALA A 241 -3.17 12.58 -18.99
C ALA A 241 -4.70 12.46 -19.22
N SER A 242 -5.14 11.37 -19.85
CA SER A 242 -6.56 11.07 -20.06
C SER A 242 -7.34 10.74 -18.79
N PHE A 243 -6.68 10.36 -17.69
CA PHE A 243 -7.38 9.86 -16.50
C PHE A 243 -8.33 10.90 -15.91
N SER A 244 -7.92 12.17 -15.83
CA SER A 244 -8.78 13.25 -15.32
C SER A 244 -10.03 13.45 -16.18
N ASP A 245 -9.93 13.26 -17.49
CA ASP A 245 -11.03 13.43 -18.43
C ASP A 245 -11.99 12.23 -18.36
N VAL A 246 -11.44 11.03 -18.24
CA VAL A 246 -12.21 9.78 -18.10
C VAL A 246 -13.00 9.76 -16.78
N VAL A 247 -12.41 10.19 -15.65
CA VAL A 247 -13.15 10.26 -14.38
C VAL A 247 -14.13 11.42 -14.31
N ALA A 248 -14.04 12.39 -15.23
CA ALA A 248 -15.02 13.47 -15.36
C ALA A 248 -16.25 13.03 -16.17
N ASP A 249 -16.16 11.95 -16.95
CA ASP A 249 -17.28 11.38 -17.70
C ASP A 249 -18.26 10.65 -16.74
N PRO A 250 -19.49 11.17 -16.57
CA PRO A 250 -20.49 10.55 -15.69
C PRO A 250 -20.85 9.13 -16.08
N ASP A 251 -20.79 8.77 -17.36
CA ASP A 251 -21.18 7.46 -17.86
C ASP A 251 -20.12 6.42 -17.50
N TRP A 252 -18.85 6.78 -17.70
CA TRP A 252 -17.72 5.98 -17.27
C TRP A 252 -17.75 5.75 -15.74
N VAL A 253 -17.95 6.83 -14.97
CA VAL A 253 -18.02 6.76 -13.50
C VAL A 253 -19.16 5.84 -13.06
N ARG A 254 -20.34 5.93 -13.66
CA ARG A 254 -21.46 5.03 -13.36
C ARG A 254 -21.11 3.57 -13.65
N GLY A 255 -20.40 3.28 -14.74
CA GLY A 255 -19.90 1.94 -15.06
C GLY A 255 -18.93 1.41 -14.01
N VAL A 256 -17.94 2.22 -13.62
CA VAL A 256 -16.98 1.84 -12.57
C VAL A 256 -17.68 1.66 -11.22
N HIS A 257 -18.62 2.52 -10.86
CA HIS A 257 -19.44 2.37 -9.66
C HIS A 257 -20.23 1.06 -9.67
N ALA A 258 -20.87 0.72 -10.79
CA ALA A 258 -21.64 -0.52 -10.93
C ALA A 258 -20.77 -1.76 -10.72
N HIS A 259 -19.53 -1.76 -11.23
CA HIS A 259 -18.57 -2.83 -10.95
C HIS A 259 -18.12 -2.83 -9.49
N ALA A 260 -17.71 -1.68 -8.95
CA ALA A 260 -17.20 -1.52 -7.60
C ALA A 260 -18.20 -1.98 -6.53
N HIS A 261 -19.49 -1.72 -6.75
CA HIS A 261 -20.60 -2.08 -5.85
C HIS A 261 -21.39 -3.32 -6.27
N SER A 262 -20.87 -4.09 -7.22
CA SER A 262 -21.48 -5.38 -7.60
C SER A 262 -21.47 -6.37 -6.42
N SER A 263 -22.21 -7.47 -6.54
CA SER A 263 -22.23 -8.55 -5.54
C SER A 263 -21.78 -9.86 -6.18
N PRO A 264 -20.56 -10.36 -5.90
CA PRO A 264 -19.54 -9.75 -5.04
C PRO A 264 -18.87 -8.52 -5.70
N PRO A 265 -18.33 -7.57 -4.89
CA PRO A 265 -17.77 -6.32 -5.40
C PRO A 265 -16.58 -6.56 -6.30
N SER A 266 -16.33 -5.65 -7.25
CA SER A 266 -15.19 -5.74 -8.16
C SER A 266 -14.08 -4.77 -7.79
N LEU A 267 -12.85 -5.24 -7.87
CA LEU A 267 -11.65 -4.42 -7.91
C LEU A 267 -11.47 -3.89 -9.34
N CYS A 268 -11.61 -2.59 -9.53
CA CYS A 268 -11.42 -1.96 -10.83
C CYS A 268 -9.94 -1.59 -11.03
N ILE A 269 -9.30 -2.18 -12.03
CA ILE A 269 -7.85 -2.21 -12.20
C ILE A 269 -7.42 -1.33 -13.36
N LEU A 270 -6.55 -0.35 -13.08
CA LEU A 270 -5.85 0.40 -14.11
C LEU A 270 -4.62 -0.40 -14.61
N PRO A 271 -4.44 -0.56 -15.94
CA PRO A 271 -3.19 -1.03 -16.51
C PRO A 271 -2.00 -0.22 -16.01
N ALA A 272 -0.89 -0.89 -15.72
CA ALA A 272 0.32 -0.28 -15.20
C ALA A 272 1.53 -0.49 -16.12
N TRP A 273 2.33 0.56 -16.25
CA TRP A 273 3.52 0.61 -17.09
C TRP A 273 4.76 0.97 -16.27
N GLU A 274 5.91 0.37 -16.61
CA GLU A 274 7.21 0.73 -16.03
C GLU A 274 8.24 0.79 -17.16
N ALA A 275 9.17 1.76 -17.07
CA ALA A 275 10.31 1.82 -17.96
C ALA A 275 11.18 0.55 -17.83
N HIS A 276 11.68 0.04 -18.95
CA HIS A 276 12.51 -1.16 -18.92
C HIS A 276 13.78 -0.95 -18.05
N PRO A 277 14.14 -1.90 -17.16
CA PRO A 277 15.21 -1.70 -16.18
C PRO A 277 16.62 -1.49 -16.78
N ASN A 278 16.81 -1.84 -18.07
CA ASN A 278 18.08 -1.62 -18.77
C ASN A 278 18.19 -0.23 -19.43
N LEU A 279 17.15 0.60 -19.38
CA LEU A 279 17.24 1.97 -19.88
C LEU A 279 18.13 2.81 -18.97
N THR A 280 18.92 3.70 -19.58
CA THR A 280 19.58 4.76 -18.81
C THR A 280 18.53 5.63 -18.15
N ARG A 281 18.88 6.26 -17.02
CA ARG A 281 17.95 7.13 -16.27
C ARG A 281 17.23 8.14 -17.16
N ASN A 282 17.96 8.85 -18.03
CA ASN A 282 17.36 9.88 -18.89
C ASN A 282 16.39 9.28 -19.91
N LYS A 283 16.72 8.12 -20.50
CA LYS A 283 15.81 7.42 -21.43
C LYS A 283 14.58 6.86 -20.71
N ALA A 284 14.73 6.37 -19.48
CA ALA A 284 13.62 5.89 -18.67
C ALA A 284 12.66 7.04 -18.30
N LEU A 285 13.18 8.21 -17.94
CA LEU A 285 12.39 9.40 -17.66
C LEU A 285 11.66 9.88 -18.93
N ASP A 286 12.37 10.05 -20.05
CA ASP A 286 11.77 10.45 -21.34
C ASP A 286 10.66 9.48 -21.80
N ALA A 287 10.89 8.17 -21.70
CA ALA A 287 9.86 7.18 -22.02
C ALA A 287 8.65 7.28 -21.10
N THR A 288 8.85 7.52 -19.79
CA THR A 288 7.77 7.68 -18.82
C THR A 288 6.91 8.90 -19.14
N GLU A 289 7.51 10.06 -19.41
CA GLU A 289 6.77 11.29 -19.73
C GLU A 289 5.97 11.14 -21.04
N LYS A 290 6.54 10.46 -22.06
CA LYS A 290 5.83 10.18 -23.32
C LYS A 290 4.59 9.30 -23.11
N VAL A 291 4.69 8.26 -22.27
CA VAL A 291 3.56 7.36 -21.97
C VAL A 291 2.51 8.07 -21.10
N LEU A 292 2.91 8.99 -20.22
CA LEU A 292 1.97 9.78 -19.43
C LEU A 292 1.19 10.77 -20.30
N ALA A 293 1.83 11.37 -21.31
CA ALA A 293 1.22 12.35 -22.21
C ALA A 293 0.37 11.75 -23.34
N ALA A 294 0.51 10.45 -23.62
CA ALA A 294 -0.21 9.79 -24.71
C ALA A 294 -1.72 9.74 -24.48
N ARG A 295 -2.50 9.76 -25.57
CA ARG A 295 -3.95 9.51 -25.55
C ARG A 295 -4.28 8.04 -25.81
N PRO A 296 -5.47 7.54 -25.40
CA PRO A 296 -5.86 6.15 -25.61
C PRO A 296 -5.86 5.70 -27.08
N ASP A 297 -6.22 6.59 -28.02
CA ASP A 297 -6.22 6.36 -29.47
C ASP A 297 -4.81 6.50 -30.08
N GLU A 298 -4.00 7.40 -29.53
CA GLU A 298 -2.58 7.58 -29.85
C GLU A 298 -1.69 6.48 -29.25
N LEU A 299 -2.25 5.58 -28.42
CA LEU A 299 -1.56 4.40 -27.93
C LEU A 299 -1.42 3.37 -29.07
N TYR A 300 -0.55 3.76 -30.00
CA TYR A 300 0.58 3.08 -30.62
C TYR A 300 1.32 2.07 -29.70
N LEU A 301 0.63 1.42 -28.75
CA LEU A 301 1.18 0.43 -27.84
C LEU A 301 1.65 -0.79 -28.58
N GLN A 302 0.95 -1.21 -29.65
CA GLN A 302 1.43 -2.31 -30.48
C GLN A 302 2.76 -1.98 -31.18
N HIS A 303 2.99 -0.72 -31.55
CA HIS A 303 4.25 -0.31 -32.18
C HIS A 303 5.36 -0.01 -31.16
N LEU A 304 5.07 0.53 -29.97
CA LEU A 304 6.07 0.70 -28.90
C LEU A 304 6.46 -0.64 -28.24
N ILE A 305 5.56 -1.62 -28.25
CA ILE A 305 5.84 -3.00 -27.81
C ILE A 305 6.61 -3.78 -28.90
N GLY A 306 6.40 -3.45 -30.19
CA GLY A 306 6.95 -4.18 -31.33
C GLY A 306 8.19 -3.57 -32.01
N ALA A 307 8.41 -2.26 -31.96
CA ALA A 307 9.47 -1.60 -32.72
C ALA A 307 10.78 -1.53 -31.92
N SER A 308 11.69 -2.42 -32.31
CA SER A 308 13.09 -2.62 -31.95
C SER A 308 14.03 -1.38 -31.96
N ALA A 309 13.53 -0.15 -31.88
CA ALA A 309 14.35 1.07 -31.87
C ALA A 309 14.89 1.45 -30.47
N VAL A 310 14.37 0.83 -29.41
CA VAL A 310 14.95 0.86 -28.07
C VAL A 310 14.87 -0.56 -27.54
N GLY A 311 16.01 -1.26 -27.43
CA GLY A 311 16.08 -2.68 -27.04
C GLY A 311 15.60 -2.99 -25.61
N GLY A 312 14.33 -2.70 -25.32
CA GLY A 312 13.70 -2.89 -24.02
C GLY A 312 12.25 -3.23 -24.24
N ARG A 313 11.86 -4.44 -23.81
CA ARG A 313 10.46 -4.83 -23.70
C ARG A 313 9.78 -3.81 -22.77
N ALA A 314 8.85 -3.00 -23.26
CA ALA A 314 7.94 -2.30 -22.36
C ALA A 314 7.11 -3.38 -21.66
N TYR A 315 7.36 -3.61 -20.37
CA TYR A 315 6.53 -4.51 -19.59
C TYR A 315 5.24 -3.76 -19.30
N ALA A 316 4.23 -4.07 -20.09
CA ALA A 316 2.87 -3.84 -19.67
C ALA A 316 2.60 -4.88 -18.57
N VAL A 317 2.61 -4.44 -17.31
CA VAL A 317 2.52 -5.35 -16.16
C VAL A 317 1.05 -5.63 -15.89
N LEU A 318 0.41 -6.41 -16.78
CA LEU A 318 -0.70 -7.26 -16.39
C LEU A 318 -0.14 -8.67 -16.14
N TYR A 319 0.17 -8.99 -14.87
CA TYR A 319 0.36 -10.39 -14.47
C TYR A 319 -0.99 -11.09 -14.44
N LEU A 320 -1.45 -11.47 -15.63
CA LEU A 320 -2.52 -12.42 -15.83
C LEU A 320 -1.90 -13.63 -16.52
N LEU A 321 -1.65 -14.68 -15.72
CA LEU A 321 -0.99 -15.94 -16.13
C LEU A 321 0.55 -15.73 -16.22
N GLY A 322 1.38 -16.32 -15.37
CA GLY A 322 1.50 -17.77 -15.23
C GLY A 322 2.24 -18.30 -16.44
N ALA A 323 3.52 -17.94 -16.57
CA ALA A 323 4.44 -18.29 -17.65
C ALA A 323 4.26 -17.50 -18.98
N ARG A 324 5.41 -17.15 -19.56
CA ARG A 324 5.68 -16.77 -20.97
C ARG A 324 4.46 -16.40 -21.83
N SER A 325 4.40 -15.14 -22.24
CA SER A 325 3.78 -14.68 -23.49
C SER A 325 2.37 -15.22 -23.76
N THR A 326 1.39 -14.77 -22.99
CA THR A 326 0.00 -14.71 -23.46
C THR A 326 -0.16 -13.51 -24.42
N PRO A 327 -0.88 -13.63 -25.55
CA PRO A 327 -1.03 -12.55 -26.52
C PRO A 327 -1.82 -11.38 -25.93
N TYR A 328 -1.18 -10.21 -25.86
CA TYR A 328 -1.73 -8.92 -25.45
C TYR A 328 -3.00 -8.44 -26.20
N PRO A 329 -3.26 -8.77 -27.50
CA PRO A 329 -4.42 -8.23 -28.23
C PRO A 329 -5.79 -8.67 -27.70
N THR A 330 -5.89 -9.79 -27.00
CA THR A 330 -7.19 -10.38 -26.63
C THR A 330 -7.79 -9.76 -25.36
N ILE A 331 -6.97 -9.12 -24.52
CA ILE A 331 -7.39 -8.60 -23.21
C ILE A 331 -7.77 -7.11 -23.29
N LEU A 332 -7.09 -6.32 -24.13
CA LEU A 332 -7.42 -4.89 -24.30
C LEU A 332 -8.78 -4.64 -24.97
N HIS A 333 -9.31 -5.62 -25.70
CA HIS A 333 -10.58 -5.51 -26.44
C HIS A 333 -11.74 -6.28 -25.82
N SER A 334 -11.52 -6.99 -24.70
CA SER A 334 -12.61 -7.71 -24.03
C SER A 334 -12.87 -7.13 -22.65
N GLN A 335 -14.11 -6.70 -22.39
CA GLN A 335 -14.64 -6.42 -21.05
C GLN A 335 -14.79 -7.75 -20.26
N THR A 336 -13.74 -8.56 -20.22
CA THR A 336 -13.79 -9.87 -19.58
C THR A 336 -13.71 -9.70 -18.07
N THR A 337 -14.77 -10.10 -17.39
CA THR A 337 -14.72 -10.34 -15.95
C THR A 337 -13.81 -11.54 -15.70
N LEU A 338 -12.67 -11.33 -15.05
CA LEU A 338 -11.73 -12.40 -14.80
C LEU A 338 -12.09 -13.09 -13.49
N GLY A 339 -12.41 -14.38 -13.55
CA GLY A 339 -12.70 -15.17 -12.36
C GLY A 339 -11.48 -15.24 -11.43
N ALA A 340 -11.69 -15.08 -10.12
CA ALA A 340 -10.62 -15.03 -9.12
C ALA A 340 -9.60 -16.19 -9.22
N ARG A 341 -10.04 -17.39 -9.64
CA ARG A 341 -9.15 -18.56 -9.84
C ARG A 341 -8.15 -18.44 -11.00
N GLN A 342 -8.40 -17.61 -12.02
CA GLN A 342 -7.51 -17.47 -13.18
C GLN A 342 -6.36 -16.49 -12.94
N LEU A 343 -6.55 -15.50 -12.07
CA LEU A 343 -5.53 -14.52 -11.65
C LEU A 343 -4.50 -15.11 -10.67
N ILE A 344 -4.95 -16.00 -9.79
CA ILE A 344 -4.20 -16.46 -8.62
C ILE A 344 -2.96 -17.34 -8.88
N PRO A 345 -2.87 -18.20 -9.92
CA PRO A 345 -1.72 -19.08 -10.11
C PRO A 345 -0.43 -18.34 -10.49
N ALA A 346 -0.52 -17.04 -10.74
CA ALA A 346 0.41 -16.29 -11.58
C ALA A 346 0.99 -15.02 -10.95
N PHE A 347 0.84 -14.81 -9.63
CA PHE A 347 1.47 -13.69 -8.93
C PHE A 347 2.88 -14.09 -8.45
N PRO A 348 3.97 -13.88 -9.22
CA PRO A 348 5.31 -13.94 -8.66
C PRO A 348 5.47 -12.82 -7.63
N ALA A 349 6.24 -13.09 -6.58
CA ALA A 349 6.51 -12.20 -5.46
C ALA A 349 7.22 -10.86 -5.81
N ALA A 350 7.34 -10.50 -7.10
CA ALA A 350 8.24 -9.46 -7.59
C ALA A 350 7.56 -8.21 -8.18
N ALA A 351 6.27 -8.23 -8.54
CA ALA A 351 5.63 -7.08 -9.15
C ALA A 351 4.11 -7.19 -9.09
N ALA A 352 3.47 -6.36 -8.27
CA ALA A 352 2.06 -6.03 -8.43
C ALA A 352 1.82 -4.67 -7.77
N THR A 353 1.95 -3.62 -8.56
CA THR A 353 1.26 -2.35 -8.31
C THR A 353 0.06 -2.37 -9.23
N ILE A 354 -1.02 -2.98 -8.75
CA ILE A 354 -2.32 -2.88 -9.38
C ILE A 354 -3.04 -1.80 -8.57
N PRO A 355 -3.26 -0.60 -9.13
CA PRO A 355 -4.11 0.41 -8.49
C PRO A 355 -5.53 -0.12 -8.45
N PRO A 356 -6.07 -0.44 -7.28
CA PRO A 356 -7.46 -0.78 -7.20
C PRO A 356 -8.29 0.47 -7.02
N LEU A 357 -9.25 0.72 -7.90
CA LEU A 357 -10.41 1.54 -7.59
C LEU A 357 -11.42 0.65 -6.84
N ALA A 358 -11.73 1.01 -5.61
CA ALA A 358 -12.67 0.31 -4.75
C ALA A 358 -13.51 1.29 -3.93
N PRO A 359 -14.70 0.87 -3.44
CA PRO A 359 -15.47 1.68 -2.51
C PRO A 359 -14.67 1.88 -1.22
N SER A 360 -14.34 3.13 -0.90
CA SER A 360 -13.45 3.51 0.21
C SER A 360 -13.94 2.94 1.55
N LYS A 361 -15.26 3.00 1.78
CA LYS A 361 -15.92 2.51 3.00
C LYS A 361 -15.94 0.98 3.12
N GLN A 362 -15.82 0.25 2.02
CA GLN A 362 -15.87 -1.22 2.01
C GLN A 362 -14.48 -1.85 2.14
N ASP A 363 -13.42 -1.06 2.01
CA ASP A 363 -12.04 -1.55 2.12
C ASP A 363 -11.73 -2.01 3.58
N PRO A 364 -11.43 -3.31 3.80
CA PRO A 364 -11.09 -3.84 5.13
C PRO A 364 -9.78 -3.26 5.69
N GLY A 365 -8.98 -2.56 4.88
CA GLY A 365 -7.70 -1.97 5.23
C GLY A 365 -6.51 -2.86 4.90
N TYR A 366 -5.34 -2.23 4.87
CA TYR A 366 -4.04 -2.89 4.73
C TYR A 366 -3.59 -3.47 6.06
N ASP A 367 -3.03 -4.68 6.08
CA ASP A 367 -2.50 -5.28 7.30
C ASP A 367 -1.20 -4.59 7.73
N GLU A 368 -1.24 -3.92 8.87
CA GLU A 368 -0.17 -3.04 9.34
C GLU A 368 1.03 -3.79 9.90
N ARG A 369 0.94 -5.13 10.00
CA ARG A 369 2.13 -5.97 10.28
C ARG A 369 3.15 -5.93 9.15
N PHE A 370 2.73 -5.56 7.93
CA PHE A 370 3.65 -5.37 6.81
C PHE A 370 4.16 -3.93 6.80
N ARG A 371 5.48 -3.81 7.00
CA ARG A 371 6.23 -2.55 7.11
C ARG A 371 7.36 -2.57 6.09
N GLY A 372 7.72 -1.44 5.50
CA GLY A 372 8.81 -1.37 4.52
C GLY A 372 8.44 -1.99 3.18
N TRP A 373 9.17 -3.03 2.77
CA TRP A 373 9.09 -3.61 1.42
C TRP A 373 8.87 -5.13 1.44
N CYS A 374 8.00 -5.62 0.55
CA CYS A 374 7.61 -7.02 0.32
C CYS A 374 6.27 -7.39 0.95
N PHE A 375 5.39 -7.96 0.12
CA PHE A 375 4.05 -8.45 0.46
C PHE A 375 3.07 -7.43 1.04
N ASP A 376 3.46 -6.18 1.25
CA ASP A 376 2.67 -5.08 1.78
C ASP A 376 1.36 -4.86 1.00
N LYS A 377 1.43 -4.59 -0.30
CA LYS A 377 0.27 -4.42 -1.19
C LYS A 377 -0.25 -5.75 -1.75
N ILE A 378 0.63 -6.73 -1.95
CA ILE A 378 0.28 -8.06 -2.47
C ILE A 378 -0.67 -8.76 -1.49
N GLN A 379 -0.39 -8.70 -0.18
CA GLN A 379 -1.25 -9.28 0.84
C GLN A 379 -2.66 -8.70 0.75
N HIS A 380 -2.77 -7.38 0.63
CA HIS A 380 -4.07 -6.70 0.62
C HIS A 380 -4.91 -7.15 -0.58
N VAL A 381 -4.36 -7.10 -1.80
CA VAL A 381 -5.04 -7.58 -3.03
C VAL A 381 -5.38 -9.07 -2.94
N GLU A 382 -4.45 -9.92 -2.47
CA GLU A 382 -4.74 -11.35 -2.26
C GLU A 382 -5.89 -11.56 -1.28
N SER A 383 -5.97 -10.73 -0.24
CA SER A 383 -7.00 -10.84 0.78
C SER A 383 -8.37 -10.45 0.23
N LEU A 384 -8.48 -9.35 -0.53
CA LEU A 384 -9.72 -8.94 -1.19
C LEU A 384 -10.24 -10.06 -2.10
N ALA A 385 -9.36 -10.65 -2.93
CA ALA A 385 -9.74 -11.71 -3.85
C ALA A 385 -10.11 -13.03 -3.14
N ARG A 386 -9.28 -13.48 -2.18
CA ARG A 386 -9.41 -14.82 -1.60
C ARG A 386 -10.34 -14.87 -0.40
N ASN A 387 -10.30 -13.84 0.45
CA ASN A 387 -11.05 -13.77 1.70
C ASN A 387 -12.41 -13.07 1.50
N TRP A 388 -12.42 -11.89 0.87
CA TRP A 388 -13.64 -11.11 0.62
C TRP A 388 -14.30 -11.38 -0.75
N LYS A 389 -13.73 -12.26 -1.57
CA LYS A 389 -14.30 -12.72 -2.84
C LYS A 389 -14.52 -11.61 -3.87
N TYR A 390 -13.69 -10.56 -3.84
CA TYR A 390 -13.76 -9.50 -4.85
C TYR A 390 -13.49 -10.08 -6.25
N ASN A 391 -14.29 -9.64 -7.22
CA ASN A 391 -14.00 -9.80 -8.65
C ASN A 391 -12.88 -8.84 -9.07
N MET A 392 -12.35 -9.00 -10.29
CA MET A 392 -11.38 -8.07 -10.86
C MET A 392 -11.80 -7.69 -12.27
N VAL A 393 -11.85 -6.38 -12.54
CA VAL A 393 -12.24 -5.79 -13.83
C VAL A 393 -11.13 -4.85 -14.26
N VAL A 394 -10.62 -4.99 -15.49
CA VAL A 394 -9.61 -4.09 -16.05
C VAL A 394 -10.31 -2.91 -16.73
N LEU A 395 -9.84 -1.69 -16.46
CA LEU A 395 -10.32 -0.45 -17.06
C LEU A 395 -9.33 0.01 -18.14
N PRO A 396 -9.61 -0.19 -19.44
CA PRO A 396 -8.63 0.06 -20.50
C PRO A 396 -8.51 1.55 -20.89
N ASP A 397 -9.44 2.40 -20.47
CA ASP A 397 -9.56 3.79 -20.92
C ASP A 397 -8.50 4.73 -20.31
N ALA A 398 -7.84 4.28 -19.24
CA ALA A 398 -6.77 5.00 -18.58
C ALA A 398 -5.73 4.03 -18.03
N TRP A 399 -4.55 4.54 -17.69
CA TRP A 399 -3.45 3.72 -17.16
C TRP A 399 -2.62 4.51 -16.16
N VAL A 400 -1.71 3.80 -15.51
CA VAL A 400 -0.72 4.38 -14.62
C VAL A 400 0.69 4.08 -15.07
N VAL A 401 1.62 4.96 -14.74
CA VAL A 401 3.04 4.80 -15.10
C VAL A 401 3.90 4.97 -13.86
N HIS A 402 4.74 3.97 -13.60
CA HIS A 402 5.76 4.02 -12.57
C HIS A 402 6.93 4.89 -13.05
N ARG A 403 7.19 5.94 -12.29
CA ARG A 403 8.30 6.88 -12.51
C ARG A 403 9.59 6.28 -11.97
N TRP A 404 10.66 6.42 -12.75
CA TRP A 404 11.97 5.97 -12.29
C TRP A 404 12.38 6.67 -10.99
N HIS A 405 12.87 5.89 -10.03
CA HIS A 405 13.39 6.40 -8.77
C HIS A 405 14.46 5.46 -8.17
N PRO A 406 15.34 5.96 -7.27
CA PRO A 406 16.26 5.10 -6.50
C PRO A 406 15.50 4.15 -5.57
N ARG A 407 15.99 2.94 -5.31
CA ARG A 407 15.31 2.01 -4.39
C ARG A 407 15.49 2.43 -2.94
N ALA A 408 14.47 2.22 -2.10
CA ALA A 408 14.62 2.28 -0.65
C ALA A 408 15.63 1.22 -0.17
N ALA A 409 16.31 1.47 0.95
CA ALA A 409 17.39 0.62 1.46
C ALA A 409 16.97 -0.86 1.59
N ILE A 410 15.81 -1.11 2.19
CA ILE A 410 15.27 -2.47 2.37
C ILE A 410 14.97 -3.19 1.05
N ALA A 411 14.52 -2.44 0.03
CA ALA A 411 14.25 -2.98 -1.30
C ALA A 411 15.55 -3.26 -2.07
N ALA A 412 16.57 -2.40 -1.90
CA ALA A 412 17.89 -2.60 -2.47
C ALA A 412 18.56 -3.87 -1.92
N LEU A 413 18.47 -4.10 -0.60
CA LEU A 413 18.94 -5.33 0.05
C LEU A 413 18.25 -6.58 -0.52
N SER A 414 16.92 -6.53 -0.71
CA SER A 414 16.21 -7.69 -1.27
C SER A 414 16.57 -8.04 -2.71
N LYS A 415 17.06 -7.08 -3.49
CA LYS A 415 17.49 -7.31 -4.88
C LYS A 415 19.01 -7.57 -5.00
N GLY A 416 19.71 -7.76 -3.89
CA GLY A 416 21.18 -7.94 -3.89
C GLY A 416 21.94 -6.70 -4.33
N ALA A 417 21.29 -5.53 -4.37
CA ALA A 417 21.83 -4.29 -4.91
C ALA A 417 22.29 -3.33 -3.80
N ALA A 418 22.90 -3.87 -2.73
CA ALA A 418 23.32 -3.09 -1.56
C ALA A 418 24.24 -1.90 -1.92
N ARG A 419 25.01 -2.02 -3.02
CA ARG A 419 25.95 -1.00 -3.50
C ARG A 419 25.31 0.18 -4.24
N SER A 420 24.02 0.13 -4.60
CA SER A 420 23.34 1.19 -5.38
C SER A 420 22.36 2.05 -4.58
N ALA A 421 22.27 1.85 -3.26
CA ALA A 421 21.37 2.62 -2.40
C ALA A 421 22.07 3.90 -1.94
N ASN A 422 21.48 5.06 -2.23
CA ASN A 422 21.95 6.38 -1.73
C ASN A 422 21.79 6.57 -0.21
N ALA A 423 21.53 5.49 0.54
CA ALA A 423 21.23 5.51 1.97
C ALA A 423 22.13 4.50 2.71
N THR A 424 23.44 4.75 2.68
CA THR A 424 24.43 3.92 3.39
C THR A 424 24.01 3.70 4.85
N GLY A 425 23.58 4.76 5.54
CA GLY A 425 23.17 4.66 6.94
C GLY A 425 21.92 3.80 7.24
N GLU A 426 20.96 3.71 6.31
CA GLU A 426 19.78 2.84 6.47
C GLU A 426 20.10 1.38 6.12
N VAL A 427 20.92 1.18 5.08
CA VAL A 427 21.43 -0.15 4.72
C VAL A 427 22.25 -0.72 5.87
N ASP A 428 23.15 0.07 6.44
CA ASP A 428 23.98 -0.32 7.58
C ASP A 428 23.12 -0.72 8.79
N ALA A 429 22.08 0.06 9.09
CA ALA A 429 21.14 -0.27 10.16
C ALA A 429 20.49 -1.64 9.95
N LEU A 430 20.08 -1.95 8.72
CA LEU A 430 19.46 -3.23 8.37
C LEU A 430 20.47 -4.39 8.29
N LEU A 431 21.75 -4.12 8.11
CA LEU A 431 22.83 -5.12 8.13
C LEU A 431 23.41 -5.35 9.53
N GLU A 432 23.00 -4.56 10.52
CA GLU A 432 23.41 -4.75 11.91
C GLU A 432 23.08 -6.18 12.39
N SER A 433 24.06 -6.77 13.06
CA SER A 433 24.10 -8.18 13.44
C SER A 433 23.72 -8.42 14.89
N PHE A 434 22.87 -9.41 15.13
CA PHE A 434 22.44 -9.84 16.46
C PHE A 434 22.93 -11.25 16.74
N LYS A 435 23.48 -11.48 17.94
CA LYS A 435 23.74 -12.83 18.43
C LYS A 435 22.43 -13.54 18.77
N GLN A 436 22.30 -14.77 18.31
CA GLN A 436 21.22 -15.68 18.65
C GLN A 436 21.59 -16.53 19.87
N ARG A 437 20.59 -17.23 20.43
CA ARG A 437 20.78 -18.10 21.61
C ARG A 437 21.73 -19.27 21.34
N ASP A 438 21.80 -19.74 20.09
CA ASP A 438 22.70 -20.80 19.64
C ASP A 438 24.12 -20.30 19.31
N GLY A 439 24.42 -19.03 19.59
CA GLY A 439 25.70 -18.40 19.29
C GLY A 439 25.86 -17.92 17.85
N SER A 440 24.93 -18.26 16.95
CA SER A 440 24.96 -17.78 15.56
C SER A 440 24.63 -16.28 15.49
N THR A 441 24.98 -15.65 14.37
CA THR A 441 24.73 -14.22 14.14
C THR A 441 23.75 -14.03 12.99
N VAL A 442 22.77 -13.14 13.17
CA VAL A 442 21.74 -12.85 12.17
C VAL A 442 21.59 -11.35 11.99
N THR A 443 21.42 -10.87 10.75
CA THR A 443 21.20 -9.44 10.50
C THR A 443 19.75 -9.02 10.80
N ALA A 444 19.52 -7.72 11.05
CA ALA A 444 18.17 -7.16 11.16
C ALA A 444 17.33 -7.50 9.93
N TYR A 445 17.88 -7.33 8.73
CA TYR A 445 17.23 -7.64 7.47
C TYR A 445 16.81 -9.12 7.38
N THR A 446 17.64 -10.05 7.88
CA THR A 446 17.30 -11.48 7.89
C THR A 446 16.16 -11.78 8.86
N LYS A 447 16.17 -11.17 10.06
CA LYS A 447 15.03 -11.27 11.00
C LYS A 447 13.75 -10.70 10.39
N TYR A 448 13.83 -9.52 9.76
CA TYR A 448 12.74 -8.89 9.03
C TYR A 448 12.15 -9.82 7.95
N ARG A 449 12.99 -10.37 7.07
CA ARG A 449 12.56 -11.28 5.99
C ARG A 449 11.91 -12.54 6.55
N SER A 450 12.46 -13.10 7.63
CA SER A 450 11.89 -14.26 8.31
C SER A 450 10.51 -13.94 8.90
N TYR A 451 10.37 -12.80 9.56
CA TYR A 451 9.10 -12.32 10.12
C TYR A 451 8.05 -12.13 9.02
N VAL A 452 8.32 -11.28 8.02
CA VAL A 452 7.38 -11.01 6.91
C VAL A 452 7.00 -12.29 6.18
N GLY A 453 7.97 -13.19 5.94
CA GLY A 453 7.72 -14.50 5.34
C GLY A 453 6.80 -15.40 6.17
N LYS A 454 6.93 -15.41 7.50
CA LYS A 454 6.01 -16.12 8.40
C LYS A 454 4.63 -15.48 8.39
N THR A 455 4.56 -14.15 8.47
CA THR A 455 3.32 -13.38 8.47
C THR A 455 2.49 -13.63 7.22
N ILE A 456 3.08 -13.56 6.02
CA ILE A 456 2.33 -13.81 4.77
C ILE A 456 1.86 -15.28 4.64
N ARG A 457 2.66 -16.25 5.10
CA ARG A 457 2.22 -17.67 5.11
C ARG A 457 1.03 -17.87 6.04
N HIS A 458 1.06 -17.27 7.21
CA HIS A 458 -0.07 -17.31 8.14
C HIS A 458 -1.30 -16.62 7.55
N ALA A 459 -1.13 -15.42 6.99
CA ALA A 459 -2.20 -14.67 6.34
C ALA A 459 -2.86 -15.49 5.22
N ARG A 460 -2.09 -16.06 4.30
CA ARG A 460 -2.59 -16.93 3.21
C ARG A 460 -3.32 -18.17 3.74
N LYS A 461 -2.82 -18.80 4.82
CA LYS A 461 -3.51 -19.93 5.46
C LYS A 461 -4.88 -19.52 6.01
N SER A 462 -4.98 -18.36 6.64
CA SER A 462 -6.25 -17.82 7.14
C SER A 462 -7.19 -17.38 6.00
N MET A 463 -6.67 -16.78 4.93
CA MET A 463 -7.47 -16.43 3.74
C MET A 463 -8.07 -17.68 3.09
N GLY A 464 -7.32 -18.79 3.03
CA GLY A 464 -7.82 -20.07 2.53
C GLY A 464 -8.97 -20.65 3.36
N LYS A 465 -9.10 -20.23 4.62
CA LYS A 465 -10.21 -20.58 5.52
C LYS A 465 -11.33 -19.53 5.55
N GLY A 466 -11.19 -18.41 4.83
CA GLY A 466 -12.15 -17.30 4.87
C GLY A 466 -12.23 -16.56 6.20
N ASN A 467 -11.20 -16.67 7.06
CA ASN A 467 -11.19 -16.06 8.39
C ASN A 467 -10.05 -15.06 8.60
N TYR A 468 -9.43 -14.60 7.52
CA TYR A 468 -8.38 -13.61 7.61
C TYR A 468 -8.97 -12.22 7.93
N GLN A 469 -8.31 -11.49 8.82
CA GLN A 469 -8.61 -10.12 9.16
C GLN A 469 -7.28 -9.34 9.19
N PRO A 470 -7.18 -8.17 8.52
CA PRO A 470 -5.99 -7.34 8.62
C PRO A 470 -5.84 -6.84 10.07
N GLN A 471 -4.59 -6.73 10.53
CA GLN A 471 -4.32 -6.06 11.78
C GLN A 471 -4.26 -4.55 11.52
N LEU A 472 -5.26 -3.83 12.02
CA LEU A 472 -5.37 -2.37 11.94
C LEU A 472 -5.02 -1.75 13.29
N ASN A 473 -4.37 -0.59 13.30
CA ASN A 473 -4.13 0.15 14.54
C ASN A 473 -5.45 0.68 15.15
N PRO A 474 -5.49 0.91 16.48
CA PRO A 474 -6.66 1.46 17.16
C PRO A 474 -7.12 2.82 16.61
N GLN A 475 -6.18 3.72 16.27
CA GLN A 475 -6.46 5.05 15.74
C GLN A 475 -7.34 4.99 14.47
N LEU A 476 -7.00 4.09 13.54
CA LEU A 476 -7.74 3.88 12.30
C LEU A 476 -9.16 3.38 12.59
N LYS A 477 -9.29 2.38 13.47
CA LYS A 477 -10.60 1.83 13.85
C LYS A 477 -11.47 2.90 14.50
N HIS A 478 -10.89 3.71 15.38
CA HIS A 478 -11.58 4.83 16.00
C HIS A 478 -12.05 5.83 14.93
N CYS A 479 -11.18 6.26 14.02
CA CYS A 479 -11.53 7.26 13.02
C CYS A 479 -12.53 6.81 11.98
N ARG A 480 -12.48 5.55 11.53
CA ARG A 480 -13.55 4.99 10.69
C ARG A 480 -14.92 5.03 11.38
N ALA A 481 -14.96 4.95 12.71
CA ALA A 481 -16.20 4.93 13.49
C ALA A 481 -16.74 6.31 13.87
N VAL A 482 -15.96 7.40 13.74
CA VAL A 482 -16.38 8.73 14.22
C VAL A 482 -16.29 9.83 13.17
N LEU A 483 -15.53 9.65 12.09
CA LEU A 483 -15.44 10.66 11.03
C LEU A 483 -16.75 10.70 10.23
N PRO A 484 -17.37 11.88 10.03
CA PRO A 484 -18.69 11.98 9.40
C PRO A 484 -18.75 11.43 7.97
N TRP A 485 -17.67 11.54 7.20
CA TRP A 485 -17.62 11.02 5.83
C TRP A 485 -17.36 9.51 5.75
N TRP A 486 -17.07 8.85 6.89
CA TRP A 486 -16.95 7.39 6.98
C TRP A 486 -18.22 6.71 7.51
N GLN A 487 -19.08 7.45 8.23
CA GLN A 487 -20.46 7.06 8.50
C GLN A 487 -21.28 7.19 7.21
#